data_AF-A0AAC9N6W4-F1
#
_entry.id   AF-A0AAC9N6W4-F1
#
_cell.length_a   1.000
_cell.length_b   1.000
_cell.length_c   1.000
_cell.angle_alpha   90.00
_cell.angle_beta   90.00
_cell.angle_gamma   90.00
#
_symmetry.space_group_name_H-M   'P 1'
#
loop_
_entity.id
_entity.type
_entity.pdbx_description
1 polymer ?
#
loop_
_entity_poly.entity_id
_entity_poly.type
_entity_poly.pdbx_seq_one_letter_code
_entity_poly.pdbx_strand_id
1 'polypeptide(L)'
;MTATKLKPNETIGDNHPILLWQVNRIMKNCRYNEDIKAEWVQWVTGDTKRTSLTSITQAQAKQIIMQQEGAEYVNQPKQQLQTIIEGGRTIGKSNWGLFDKDNQQHRNLLSQLRTLQWTKEHGRHGEVADLDRLSDFLKSDKSPVKKPLKQMTPEEVSKIIECFKSMIRKTYK
;
A
#
# COMPACT_ATOMS: atom_id res chain seq x y z
N MET A 1 21.00 8.11 -10.03
CA MET A 1 19.84 8.87 -9.53
C MET A 1 19.72 8.61 -8.04
N THR A 2 20.21 9.54 -7.24
CA THR A 2 20.35 9.39 -5.78
C THR A 2 18.99 9.59 -5.13
N ALA A 3 18.48 8.56 -4.47
CA ALA A 3 17.26 8.66 -3.68
C ALA A 3 17.49 9.64 -2.51
N THR A 4 16.78 10.77 -2.52
CA THR A 4 16.77 11.72 -1.42
C THR A 4 16.12 11.05 -0.21
N LYS A 5 16.94 10.67 0.77
CA LYS A 5 16.53 10.17 2.08
C LYS A 5 15.67 11.23 2.75
N LEU A 6 14.40 10.92 3.04
CA LEU A 6 13.57 11.73 3.93
C LEU A 6 14.16 11.64 5.35
N LYS A 7 14.43 12.79 5.99
CA LYS A 7 14.88 12.84 7.39
C LYS A 7 13.69 12.57 8.32
N PRO A 8 13.81 11.73 9.36
CA PRO A 8 12.67 11.18 10.10
C PRO A 8 12.17 12.01 11.29
N ASN A 9 12.07 13.35 11.19
CA ASN A 9 11.53 14.14 12.31
C ASN A 9 10.80 15.44 11.92
N GLU A 10 10.16 15.45 10.76
CA GLU A 10 9.36 16.59 10.30
C GLU A 10 7.93 16.47 10.86
N THR A 11 7.51 17.41 11.72
CA THR A 11 6.12 17.50 12.21
C THR A 11 5.20 17.92 11.07
N ILE A 12 4.27 17.04 10.68
CA ILE A 12 3.30 17.28 9.62
C ILE A 12 2.07 17.98 10.19
N GLY A 13 1.66 19.09 9.57
CA GLY A 13 0.44 19.82 9.95
C GLY A 13 0.35 21.19 9.30
N ASP A 14 -0.87 21.69 9.13
CA ASP A 14 -1.17 22.82 8.24
C ASP A 14 -0.48 24.14 8.62
N ASN A 15 -0.28 24.36 9.92
CA ASN A 15 0.35 25.57 10.47
C ASN A 15 1.86 25.42 10.76
N HIS A 16 2.45 24.29 10.41
CA HIS A 16 3.88 24.07 10.60
C HIS A 16 4.72 24.74 9.50
N PRO A 17 6.01 25.01 9.76
CA PRO A 17 6.92 25.52 8.74
C PRO A 17 7.02 24.55 7.56
N ILE A 18 7.27 25.11 6.38
CA ILE A 18 7.43 24.35 5.14
C ILE A 18 8.47 23.22 5.30
N LEU A 19 8.18 22.07 4.70
CA LEU A 19 9.10 20.93 4.70
C LEU A 19 10.15 21.07 3.60
N LEU A 20 11.35 20.52 3.83
CA LEU A 20 12.47 20.63 2.90
C LEU A 20 12.13 20.09 1.50
N TRP A 21 11.36 19.01 1.46
CA TRP A 21 10.93 18.41 0.20
C TRP A 21 9.93 19.31 -0.56
N GLN A 22 9.06 20.05 0.14
CA GLN A 22 8.13 21.00 -0.48
C GLN A 22 8.90 22.16 -1.10
N VAL A 23 9.92 22.68 -0.40
CA VAL A 23 10.84 23.70 -0.93
C VAL A 23 11.49 23.21 -2.23
N ASN A 24 12.09 22.02 -2.20
CA ASN A 24 12.75 21.44 -3.38
C ASN A 24 11.79 21.22 -4.55
N ARG A 25 10.54 20.81 -4.26
CA ARG A 25 9.52 20.56 -5.28
C ARG A 25 9.08 21.86 -5.96
N ILE A 26 8.73 22.88 -5.18
CA ILE A 26 8.34 24.21 -5.69
C ILE A 26 9.48 24.80 -6.52
N MET A 27 10.72 24.78 -6.01
CA MET A 27 11.88 25.28 -6.74
C MET A 27 12.11 24.55 -8.07
N LYS A 28 11.93 23.22 -8.09
CA LYS A 28 12.02 22.44 -9.32
C LYS A 28 10.96 22.83 -10.34
N ASN A 29 9.71 23.01 -9.91
CA ASN A 29 8.61 23.42 -10.78
C ASN A 29 8.82 24.83 -11.33
N CYS A 30 9.39 25.73 -10.52
CA CYS A 30 9.80 27.07 -10.94
C CYS A 30 11.09 27.08 -11.78
N ARG A 31 11.66 25.92 -12.15
CA ARG A 31 12.95 25.80 -12.88
C ARG A 31 14.09 26.58 -12.20
N TYR A 32 14.06 26.67 -10.87
CA TYR A 32 14.98 27.46 -10.05
C TYR A 32 15.01 28.96 -10.36
N ASN A 33 13.95 29.50 -10.97
CA ASN A 33 13.80 30.94 -11.18
C ASN A 33 13.24 31.60 -9.91
N GLU A 34 13.97 32.60 -9.39
CA GLU A 34 13.62 33.28 -8.14
C GLU A 34 12.40 34.20 -8.25
N ASP A 35 12.17 34.82 -9.41
CA ASP A 35 11.04 35.73 -9.66
C ASP A 35 9.74 34.94 -9.71
N ILE A 36 9.73 33.83 -10.46
CA ILE A 36 8.57 32.93 -10.54
C ILE A 36 8.23 32.37 -9.15
N LYS A 37 9.24 31.97 -8.38
CA LYS A 37 9.06 31.55 -6.99
C LYS A 37 8.46 32.67 -6.13
N ALA A 38 8.93 33.90 -6.27
CA ALA A 38 8.43 35.05 -5.51
C ALA A 38 6.95 35.31 -5.80
N GLU A 39 6.52 35.25 -7.06
CA GLU A 39 5.11 35.38 -7.45
C GLU A 39 4.21 34.35 -6.75
N TRP A 40 4.64 33.08 -6.70
CA TRP A 40 3.90 32.03 -6.00
C TRP A 40 3.79 32.27 -4.48
N VAL A 41 4.86 32.78 -3.86
CA VAL A 41 4.87 33.13 -2.43
C VAL A 41 3.94 34.31 -2.15
N GLN A 42 3.97 35.34 -3.00
CA GLN A 42 3.10 36.50 -2.86
C GLN A 42 1.62 36.12 -3.05
N TRP A 43 1.32 35.26 -4.02
CA TRP A 43 -0.03 34.76 -4.26
C TRP A 43 -0.62 34.04 -3.04
N VAL A 44 0.16 33.17 -2.40
CA VAL A 44 -0.33 32.37 -1.27
C VAL A 44 -0.34 33.12 0.08
N THR A 45 0.46 34.17 0.21
CA THR A 45 0.55 34.99 1.44
C THR A 45 -0.28 36.26 1.38
N GLY A 46 -0.65 36.73 0.19
CA GLY A 46 -1.30 38.02 -0.02
C GLY A 46 -0.41 39.24 0.29
N ASP A 47 0.89 39.03 0.51
CA ASP A 47 1.84 40.07 0.91
C ASP A 47 2.94 40.21 -0.15
N THR A 48 2.98 41.37 -0.82
CA THR A 48 3.94 41.66 -1.89
C THR A 48 5.39 41.75 -1.40
N LYS A 49 5.61 41.93 -0.09
CA LYS A 49 6.96 41.98 0.49
C LYS A 49 7.54 40.59 0.77
N ARG A 50 6.72 39.54 0.77
CA ARG A 50 7.17 38.17 1.04
C ARG A 50 7.56 37.47 -0.25
N THR A 51 8.85 37.13 -0.35
CA THR A 51 9.41 36.43 -1.52
C THR A 51 10.09 35.11 -1.14
N SER A 52 10.17 34.78 0.15
CA SER A 52 10.86 33.59 0.66
C SER A 52 9.91 32.40 0.84
N LEU A 53 10.37 31.20 0.46
CA LEU A 53 9.68 29.95 0.76
C LEU A 53 9.74 29.58 2.24
N THR A 54 10.67 30.14 3.02
CA THR A 54 10.76 29.88 4.46
C THR A 54 9.70 30.61 5.28
N SER A 55 9.04 31.62 4.69
CA SER A 55 8.00 32.40 5.36
C SER A 55 6.57 31.89 5.12
N ILE A 56 6.42 30.72 4.50
CA ILE A 56 5.12 30.10 4.22
C ILE A 56 4.93 28.80 5.01
N THR A 57 3.66 28.44 5.26
CA THR A 57 3.30 27.21 5.98
C THR A 57 3.19 26.01 5.05
N GLN A 58 3.12 24.81 5.62
CA GLN A 58 2.90 23.57 4.86
C GLN A 58 1.60 23.61 4.04
N ALA A 59 0.52 24.21 4.57
CA ALA A 59 -0.75 24.35 3.88
C ALA A 59 -0.63 25.28 2.66
N GLN A 60 0.08 26.39 2.80
CA GLN A 60 0.34 27.32 1.70
C GLN A 60 1.23 26.68 0.63
N ALA A 61 2.29 25.98 1.03
CA ALA A 61 3.14 25.25 0.11
C ALA A 61 2.35 24.18 -0.67
N LYS A 62 1.39 23.50 -0.02
CA LYS A 62 0.47 22.56 -0.67
C LYS A 62 -0.39 23.24 -1.74
N GLN A 63 -0.92 24.42 -1.48
CA GLN A 63 -1.72 25.17 -2.46
C GLN A 63 -0.90 25.52 -3.71
N ILE A 64 0.35 25.97 -3.54
CA ILE A 64 1.25 26.26 -4.66
C ILE A 64 1.47 25.01 -5.51
N ILE A 65 1.80 23.87 -4.88
CA ILE A 65 2.09 22.63 -5.63
C ILE A 65 0.84 22.12 -6.36
N MET A 66 -0.34 22.20 -5.73
CA MET A 66 -1.63 21.87 -6.36
C MET A 66 -1.89 22.72 -7.61
N GLN A 67 -1.59 24.01 -7.54
CA GLN A 67 -1.80 24.92 -8.66
C GLN A 67 -0.78 24.70 -9.79
N GLN A 68 0.46 24.33 -9.46
CA GLN A 68 1.52 24.06 -10.44
C GLN A 68 1.34 22.73 -11.19
N GLU A 69 0.83 21.69 -10.51
CA GLU A 69 0.80 20.31 -11.03
C GLU A 69 -0.61 19.82 -11.39
N GLY A 70 -1.65 20.57 -11.03
CA GLY A 70 -3.05 20.14 -11.14
C GLY A 70 -3.53 19.42 -9.87
N ALA A 71 -4.84 19.18 -9.78
CA ALA A 71 -5.58 18.85 -8.55
C ALA A 71 -5.17 17.55 -7.80
N GLU A 72 -4.13 16.83 -8.23
CA GLU A 72 -3.65 15.61 -7.57
C GLU A 72 -2.43 15.86 -6.67
N TYR A 73 -2.59 16.67 -5.63
CA TYR A 73 -1.59 16.70 -4.56
C TYR A 73 -2.02 15.87 -3.36
N VAL A 74 -1.58 14.61 -3.37
CA VAL A 74 -1.74 13.65 -2.28
C VAL A 74 -0.65 13.91 -1.24
N ASN A 75 -0.92 14.82 -0.31
CA ASN A 75 -0.11 14.98 0.92
C ASN A 75 -0.50 13.92 1.96
N GLN A 76 -0.55 12.66 1.52
CA GLN A 76 -0.48 11.51 2.42
C GLN A 76 0.92 10.92 2.21
N PRO A 77 1.60 10.40 3.25
CA PRO A 77 2.68 9.46 2.98
C PRO A 77 2.11 8.49 1.95
N LYS A 78 2.74 8.37 0.78
CA LYS A 78 2.24 7.49 -0.29
C LYS A 78 1.72 6.25 0.42
N GLN A 79 0.44 5.90 0.30
CA GLN A 79 -0.05 4.65 0.91
C GLN A 79 0.79 3.44 0.40
N GLN A 80 1.53 3.65 -0.69
CA GLN A 80 2.65 2.84 -1.18
C GLN A 80 3.80 2.59 -0.17
N LEU A 81 3.95 3.34 0.93
CA LEU A 81 5.01 3.18 1.94
C LEU A 81 4.52 2.42 3.19
N GLN A 82 3.26 2.57 3.61
CA GLN A 82 2.67 1.67 4.62
C GLN A 82 2.64 0.22 4.11
N THR A 83 2.52 0.03 2.79
CA THR A 83 2.51 -1.28 2.12
C THR A 83 3.90 -1.91 1.91
N ILE A 84 5.00 -1.20 2.15
CA ILE A 84 6.37 -1.74 2.00
C ILE A 84 6.83 -2.47 3.27
N ILE A 85 6.31 -2.13 4.44
CA ILE A 85 6.71 -2.75 5.70
C ILE A 85 6.12 -4.18 5.82
N GLU A 86 5.04 -4.49 5.11
CA GLU A 86 4.44 -5.82 5.05
C GLU A 86 4.46 -6.41 3.63
N GLY A 87 5.67 -6.63 3.09
CA GLY A 87 5.91 -7.71 2.13
C GLY A 87 5.02 -7.80 0.87
N GLY A 88 5.13 -6.83 -0.02
CA GLY A 88 5.08 -6.99 -1.48
C GLY A 88 4.01 -7.89 -2.11
N ARG A 89 2.88 -7.30 -2.54
CA ARG A 89 2.20 -7.55 -3.83
C ARG A 89 1.12 -6.48 -4.01
N THR A 90 1.00 -6.00 -5.25
CA THR A 90 0.13 -4.93 -5.74
C THR A 90 -1.28 -4.95 -5.13
N ILE A 91 -1.71 -3.83 -4.52
CA ILE A 91 -3.09 -3.62 -4.08
C ILE A 91 -3.99 -3.52 -5.30
N GLY A 92 -4.93 -4.46 -5.37
CA GLY A 92 -6.07 -4.50 -6.27
C GLY A 92 -7.07 -5.58 -5.85
N LYS A 93 -6.64 -6.59 -5.09
CA LYS A 93 -7.51 -7.58 -4.45
C LYS A 93 -7.10 -7.80 -3.00
N SER A 94 -8.03 -7.63 -2.07
CA SER A 94 -7.88 -8.17 -0.72
C SER A 94 -7.72 -9.69 -0.86
N ASN A 95 -6.49 -10.19 -0.74
CA ASN A 95 -6.19 -11.61 -0.84
C ASN A 95 -6.59 -12.29 0.46
N TRP A 96 -7.80 -12.85 0.49
CA TRP A 96 -8.33 -13.58 1.64
C TRP A 96 -7.54 -14.86 1.93
N GLY A 97 -6.76 -15.33 0.96
CA GLY A 97 -5.86 -16.48 1.08
C GLY A 97 -4.50 -16.19 1.70
N LEU A 98 -4.26 -15.00 2.27
CA LEU A 98 -3.01 -14.70 2.95
C LEU A 98 -2.84 -15.61 4.18
N PHE A 99 -1.76 -16.38 4.20
CA PHE A 99 -1.49 -17.37 5.24
C PHE A 99 -0.35 -16.91 6.16
N ASP A 100 -0.34 -17.52 7.34
CA ASP A 100 0.74 -17.39 8.33
C ASP A 100 1.60 -18.65 8.28
N LYS A 101 2.92 -18.48 8.08
CA LYS A 101 3.88 -19.58 8.00
C LYS A 101 4.05 -20.30 9.33
N ASP A 102 3.85 -19.61 10.45
CA ASP A 102 4.09 -20.13 11.80
C ASP A 102 2.88 -20.93 12.29
N ASN A 103 1.69 -20.70 11.71
CA ASN A 103 0.49 -21.47 11.99
C ASN A 103 0.47 -22.82 11.26
N GLN A 104 0.47 -23.92 12.03
CA GLN A 104 0.45 -25.29 11.50
C GLN A 104 -0.81 -25.60 10.67
N GLN A 105 -1.97 -25.04 11.01
CA GLN A 105 -3.22 -25.27 10.27
C GLN A 105 -3.15 -24.65 8.88
N HIS A 106 -2.59 -23.44 8.78
CA HIS A 106 -2.36 -22.77 7.50
C HIS A 106 -1.40 -23.57 6.61
N ARG A 107 -0.32 -24.12 7.19
CA ARG A 107 0.59 -25.02 6.45
C ARG A 107 -0.12 -26.27 5.94
N ASN A 108 -1.00 -26.87 6.74
CA ASN A 108 -1.80 -28.03 6.34
C ASN A 108 -2.71 -27.69 5.15
N LEU A 109 -3.42 -26.56 5.23
CA LEU A 109 -4.26 -26.07 4.13
C LEU A 109 -3.46 -25.91 2.82
N LEU A 110 -2.26 -25.33 2.88
CA LEU A 110 -1.38 -25.20 1.71
C LEU A 110 -0.95 -26.55 1.12
N SER A 111 -0.69 -27.55 1.98
CA SER A 111 -0.40 -28.90 1.53
C SER A 111 -1.57 -29.51 0.78
N GLN A 112 -2.80 -29.32 1.27
CA GLN A 112 -4.02 -29.81 0.63
C GLN A 112 -4.30 -29.14 -0.71
N LEU A 113 -4.01 -27.84 -0.85
CA LEU A 113 -4.10 -27.14 -2.13
C LEU A 113 -3.17 -27.73 -3.17
N ARG A 114 -1.95 -28.10 -2.79
CA ARG A 114 -1.01 -28.81 -3.68
C ARG A 114 -1.54 -30.19 -4.09
N THR A 115 -2.14 -30.94 -3.16
CA THR A 115 -2.78 -32.22 -3.48
C THR A 115 -3.90 -32.03 -4.50
N LEU A 116 -4.70 -30.96 -4.41
CA LEU A 116 -5.74 -30.65 -5.39
C LEU A 116 -5.22 -30.03 -6.70
N GLN A 117 -3.90 -29.92 -6.88
CA GLN A 117 -3.26 -29.23 -8.01
C GLN A 117 -3.74 -27.77 -8.15
N TRP A 118 -4.05 -27.12 -7.03
CA TRP A 118 -4.28 -25.66 -6.99
C TRP A 118 -2.92 -24.98 -6.79
N THR A 119 -2.09 -25.09 -7.81
CA THR A 119 -0.74 -24.53 -7.86
C THR A 119 -0.62 -23.52 -9.01
N LYS A 120 0.34 -22.62 -8.87
CA LYS A 120 0.75 -21.66 -9.90
C LYS A 120 2.26 -21.60 -9.97
N GLU A 121 2.78 -21.30 -11.14
CA GLU A 121 4.20 -21.09 -11.35
C GLU A 121 4.67 -19.80 -10.68
N HIS A 122 5.82 -19.89 -10.01
CA HIS A 122 6.49 -18.80 -9.34
C HIS A 122 7.94 -18.78 -9.78
N GLY A 123 8.37 -17.70 -10.45
CA GLY A 123 9.69 -17.61 -11.09
C GLY A 123 10.90 -17.85 -10.19
N ARG A 124 10.75 -17.79 -8.85
CA ARG A 124 11.81 -18.13 -7.87
C ARG A 124 11.66 -19.52 -7.22
N HIS A 125 10.44 -20.03 -7.08
CA HIS A 125 10.16 -21.18 -6.20
C HIS A 125 9.52 -22.36 -6.95
N GLY A 126 9.48 -22.32 -8.29
CA GLY A 126 8.80 -23.33 -9.09
C GLY A 126 7.29 -23.29 -8.85
N GLU A 127 6.70 -24.41 -8.46
CA GLU A 127 5.26 -24.49 -8.20
C GLU A 127 4.88 -24.13 -6.75
N VAL A 128 4.06 -23.10 -6.61
CA VAL A 128 3.55 -22.61 -5.32
C VAL A 128 2.04 -22.73 -5.29
N ALA A 129 1.45 -22.94 -4.11
CA ALA A 129 0.00 -22.96 -3.97
C ALA A 129 -0.64 -21.65 -4.48
N ASP A 130 -1.74 -21.77 -5.23
CA ASP A 130 -2.43 -20.61 -5.79
C ASP A 130 -3.32 -19.93 -4.75
N LEU A 131 -2.74 -18.91 -4.11
CA LEU A 131 -3.43 -18.10 -3.10
C LEU A 131 -4.55 -17.24 -3.66
N ASP A 132 -4.52 -16.90 -4.95
CA ASP A 132 -5.54 -16.05 -5.56
C ASP A 132 -6.81 -16.88 -5.76
N ARG A 133 -6.65 -18.11 -6.26
CA ARG A 133 -7.75 -19.10 -6.34
C ARG A 133 -8.31 -19.47 -4.97
N LEU A 134 -7.45 -19.61 -3.95
CA LEU A 134 -7.90 -19.80 -2.57
C LEU A 134 -8.73 -18.59 -2.10
N SER A 135 -8.26 -17.37 -2.36
CA SER A 135 -8.98 -16.15 -1.98
C SER A 135 -10.37 -16.09 -2.63
N ASP A 136 -10.49 -16.46 -3.91
CA ASP A 136 -11.77 -16.48 -4.61
C ASP A 136 -12.70 -17.59 -4.08
N PHE A 137 -12.14 -18.74 -3.70
CA PHE A 137 -12.90 -19.80 -3.02
C PHE A 137 -13.48 -19.30 -1.69
N LEU A 138 -12.68 -18.64 -0.85
CA LEU A 138 -13.13 -18.13 0.45
C LEU A 138 -14.22 -17.06 0.35
N LYS A 139 -14.25 -16.31 -0.76
CA LYS A 139 -15.31 -15.33 -1.05
C LYS A 139 -16.58 -15.98 -1.60
N SER A 140 -16.47 -17.16 -2.21
CA SER A 140 -17.60 -17.85 -2.83
C SER A 140 -18.58 -18.44 -1.81
N ASP A 141 -19.80 -18.72 -2.26
CA ASP A 141 -20.82 -19.43 -1.46
C ASP A 141 -20.46 -20.87 -1.13
N LYS A 142 -19.41 -21.42 -1.76
CA LYS A 142 -18.92 -22.78 -1.53
C LYS A 142 -18.01 -22.87 -0.31
N SER A 143 -17.53 -21.73 0.22
CA SER A 143 -16.71 -21.73 1.43
C SER A 143 -17.57 -21.90 2.68
N PRO A 144 -17.20 -22.79 3.62
CA PRO A 144 -17.90 -22.93 4.89
C PRO A 144 -17.75 -21.67 5.78
N VAL A 145 -16.71 -20.87 5.56
CA VAL A 145 -16.46 -19.62 6.30
C VAL A 145 -16.06 -18.51 5.31
N LYS A 146 -16.82 -17.42 5.29
CA LYS A 146 -16.60 -16.26 4.42
C LYS A 146 -15.81 -15.18 5.14
N LYS A 147 -14.55 -15.46 5.44
CA LYS A 147 -13.63 -14.52 6.10
C LYS A 147 -12.23 -14.60 5.46
N PRO A 148 -11.36 -13.61 5.67
CA PRO A 148 -9.93 -13.73 5.37
C PRO A 148 -9.26 -14.74 6.30
N LEU A 149 -8.36 -15.57 5.77
CA LEU A 149 -7.69 -16.64 6.52
C LEU A 149 -6.96 -16.14 7.78
N LYS A 150 -6.32 -14.96 7.71
CA LYS A 150 -5.63 -14.32 8.85
C LYS A 150 -6.59 -13.84 9.97
N GLN A 151 -7.87 -13.67 9.68
CA GLN A 151 -8.88 -13.20 10.64
C GLN A 151 -9.76 -14.33 11.20
N MET A 152 -9.54 -15.57 10.75
CA MET A 152 -10.30 -16.72 11.21
C MET A 152 -9.79 -17.24 12.55
N THR A 153 -10.72 -17.78 13.34
CA THR A 153 -10.34 -18.55 14.54
C THR A 153 -9.82 -19.94 14.15
N PRO A 154 -9.04 -20.63 15.00
CA PRO A 154 -8.54 -21.97 14.71
C PRO A 154 -9.64 -23.01 14.42
N GLU A 155 -10.83 -22.82 14.99
CA GLU A 155 -12.01 -23.67 14.75
C GLU A 155 -12.58 -23.45 13.35
N GLU A 156 -12.66 -22.20 12.90
CA GLU A 156 -13.11 -21.83 11.56
C GLU A 156 -12.15 -22.37 10.50
N VAL A 157 -10.83 -22.24 10.73
CA VAL A 157 -9.80 -22.81 9.84
C VAL A 157 -9.94 -24.34 9.76
N SER A 158 -10.23 -25.02 10.87
CA SER A 158 -10.42 -26.47 10.89
C SER A 158 -11.60 -26.92 10.02
N LYS A 159 -12.70 -26.17 9.97
CA LYS A 159 -13.85 -26.44 9.09
C LYS A 159 -13.45 -26.36 7.61
N ILE A 160 -12.62 -25.38 7.26
CA ILE A 160 -12.11 -25.24 5.88
C ILE A 160 -11.22 -26.44 5.53
N ILE A 161 -10.28 -26.79 6.40
CA ILE A 161 -9.40 -27.96 6.20
C ILE A 161 -10.22 -29.24 5.98
N GLU A 162 -11.28 -29.46 6.77
CA GLU A 162 -12.13 -30.64 6.59
C GLU A 162 -12.91 -30.61 5.27
N CYS A 163 -13.37 -29.42 4.85
CA CYS A 163 -13.98 -29.23 3.53
C CYS A 163 -13.00 -29.62 2.41
N PHE A 164 -11.75 -29.14 2.46
CA PHE A 164 -10.71 -29.48 1.48
C PHE A 164 -10.36 -30.97 1.47
N LYS A 165 -10.25 -31.62 2.64
CA LYS A 165 -10.09 -33.09 2.72
C LYS A 165 -11.25 -33.83 2.04
N SER A 166 -12.49 -33.37 2.25
CA SER A 166 -13.67 -33.99 1.63
C SER A 166 -13.65 -33.85 0.10
N MET A 167 -13.14 -32.73 -0.42
CA MET A 167 -12.94 -32.54 -1.86
C MET A 167 -11.89 -33.51 -2.40
N ILE A 168 -10.72 -33.60 -1.75
CA ILE A 168 -9.64 -34.52 -2.15
C ILE A 168 -10.15 -35.97 -2.20
N ARG A 169 -10.87 -36.41 -1.16
CA ARG A 169 -11.47 -37.77 -1.12
C ARG A 169 -12.46 -38.04 -2.26
N LYS A 170 -13.09 -37.02 -2.81
CA LYS A 170 -14.01 -37.16 -3.97
C LYS A 170 -13.25 -37.17 -5.30
N THR A 171 -12.15 -36.42 -5.40
CA THR A 171 -11.35 -36.33 -6.62
C THR A 171 -10.54 -37.60 -6.90
N TYR A 172 -9.99 -38.22 -5.84
CA TYR A 172 -9.14 -39.41 -5.95
C TYR A 172 -9.88 -40.71 -5.58
N LYS A 173 -11.21 -40.72 -5.72
CA LYS A 173 -12.06 -41.85 -5.37
C LYS A 173 -12.22 -42.84 -6.51
#